data_AF-M6RPR7-F1
#
_entry.id   AF-M6RPR7-F1
#
_cell.length_a   1.000
_cell.length_b   1.000
_cell.length_c   1.000
_cell.angle_alpha   90.00
_cell.angle_beta   90.00
_cell.angle_gamma   90.00
#
_symmetry.space_group_name_H-M   'P 1'
#
loop_
_entity.id
_entity.type
_entity.pdbx_description
1 polymer ?
#
loop_
_entity_poly.entity_id
_entity_poly.type
_entity_poly.pdbx_seq_one_letter_code
_entity_poly.pdbx_strand_id
1 'polypeptide(L)' 'MIVDTGHIVAFEEGLNYEMTKFGGWKSFFLGGEGFVARFKGKGKVWIQSRNVPSLGSWFRNQLPPIKR' A
#
# COMPACT_ATOMS: atom_id res chain seq x y z
N MET A 1 4.76 14.42 -1.55
CA MET A 1 5.17 13.03 -1.89
C MET A 1 3.93 12.19 -2.14
N ILE A 2 3.94 11.24 -3.07
CA ILE A 2 2.83 10.29 -3.29
C ILE A 2 3.34 8.90 -2.92
N VAL A 3 2.58 8.16 -2.11
CA VAL A 3 2.95 6.81 -1.63
C VAL A 3 1.73 5.90 -1.72
N ASP A 4 1.95 4.64 -2.10
CA ASP A 4 0.93 3.61 -1.99
C ASP A 4 0.49 3.42 -0.54
N THR A 5 -0.81 3.38 -0.29
CA THR A 5 -1.35 3.25 1.07
C THR A 5 -0.96 1.95 1.76
N GLY A 6 -0.79 0.84 1.02
CA GLY A 6 -0.36 -0.45 1.57
C GLY A 6 1.11 -0.49 2.01
N HIS A 7 1.88 0.55 1.68
CA HIS A 7 3.29 0.68 2.00
C HIS A 7 3.60 1.69 3.11
N ILE A 8 2.60 2.42 3.63
CA ILE A 8 2.81 3.41 4.70
C ILE A 8 2.85 2.71 6.06
N VAL A 9 3.89 2.98 6.84
CA VAL A 9 4.03 2.47 8.23
C VAL A 9 3.66 3.54 9.24
N ALA A 10 4.20 4.75 9.08
CA ALA A 10 3.96 5.89 9.94
C ALA A 10 4.33 7.20 9.24
N PHE A 11 3.89 8.33 9.77
CA PHE A 11 4.28 9.67 9.32
C PHE A 11 4.19 10.68 10.47
N GLU A 12 4.97 11.76 10.37
CA GLU A 12 5.01 12.84 11.39
C GLU A 12 3.80 13.78 11.28
N GLU A 13 3.42 14.40 12.41
CA GLU A 13 2.27 15.32 12.53
C GLU A 13 2.36 16.57 11.62
N GLY A 14 3.57 16.97 11.22
CA GLY A 14 3.81 18.09 10.30
C GLY A 14 3.39 17.83 8.85
N LEU A 15 2.82 16.67 8.57
CA LEU A 15 2.38 16.23 7.26
C LEU A 15 0.85 16.12 7.21
N ASN A 16 0.26 16.86 6.27
CA ASN A 16 -1.11 16.66 5.85
C ASN A 16 -1.14 15.66 4.68
N TYR A 17 -2.20 14.87 4.56
CA TYR A 17 -2.36 13.96 3.43
C TYR A 17 -3.79 13.89 2.92
N GLU A 18 -3.91 13.57 1.63
CA GLU A 18 -5.18 13.24 0.96
C GLU A 18 -5.06 11.85 0.33
N MET A 19 -6.10 11.03 0.45
CA MET A 19 -6.18 9.75 -0.25
C MET A 19 -6.82 9.94 -1.62
N THR A 20 -6.17 9.41 -2.66
CA THR A 20 -6.68 9.47 -4.03
C THR A 20 -6.55 8.11 -4.70
N LYS A 21 -7.47 7.79 -5.61
CA LYS A 21 -7.35 6.58 -6.45
C LYS A 21 -6.29 6.82 -7.52
N PHE A 22 -5.37 5.87 -7.69
CA PHE A 22 -4.36 5.95 -8.74
C PHE A 22 -4.84 5.17 -9.96
N GLY A 23 -5.12 5.89 -11.05
CA GLY A 23 -5.62 5.31 -12.30
C GLY A 23 -7.15 5.10 -12.36
N GLY A 24 -7.63 4.63 -13.51
CA GLY A 24 -9.04 4.29 -13.73
C GLY A 24 -9.44 2.97 -13.05
N TRP A 25 -10.73 2.62 -13.06
CA TRP A 25 -11.26 1.38 -12.46
C TRP A 25 -10.49 0.10 -12.88
N LYS A 26 -9.96 0.04 -14.11
CA LYS A 26 -9.14 -1.10 -14.58
C LYS A 26 -7.83 -1.28 -13.80
N SER A 27 -7.12 -0.20 -13.47
CA SER A 27 -5.89 -0.28 -12.67
C SER A 27 -6.17 -0.69 -11.22
N PHE A 28 -7.30 -0.25 -10.68
CA PHE A 28 -7.75 -0.59 -9.33
C PHE A 28 -8.04 -2.10 -9.17
N PHE A 29 -8.66 -2.72 -10.19
CA PHE A 29 -8.98 -4.16 -10.18
C PHE A 29 -7.78 -5.08 -10.45
N LEU A 30 -6.82 -4.64 -11.27
CA LEU A 30 -5.68 -5.48 -11.67
C LEU A 30 -4.50 -5.41 -10.69
N GLY A 31 -4.33 -4.29 -9.97
CA GLY A 31 -3.19 -4.07 -9.07
C GLY A 31 -3.43 -4.40 -7.61
N GLY A 32 -4.70 -4.48 -7.15
CA GLY A 32 -5.06 -4.70 -5.74
C GLY A 32 -4.73 -3.53 -4.80
N GLU A 33 -3.80 -2.66 -5.19
CA GLU A 33 -3.32 -1.49 -4.44
C GLU A 33 -3.94 -0.22 -5.05
N GLY A 34 -5.22 -0.02 -4.78
CA GLY A 34 -6.05 0.95 -5.50
C GLY A 34 -5.96 2.41 -5.04
N PHE A 35 -5.23 2.69 -3.94
CA PHE A 35 -5.20 4.00 -3.29
C PHE A 35 -3.79 4.46 -2.97
N VAL A 36 -3.54 5.73 -3.25
CA VAL A 36 -2.30 6.43 -2.87
C VAL A 36 -2.62 7.56 -1.89
N ALA A 37 -1.70 7.82 -0.97
CA ALA A 37 -1.71 9.02 -0.13
C ALA A 37 -0.78 10.08 -0.72
N ARG A 38 -1.29 11.30 -0.91
CA ARG A 38 -0.48 12.46 -1.29
C ARG A 38 -0.19 13.31 -0.06
N PHE A 39 1.04 13.22 0.43
CA PHE A 39 1.55 14.00 1.55
C PHE A 39 2.02 15.40 1.13
N LYS A 40 1.70 16.40 1.94
CA LYS A 40 2.13 17.81 1.86
C LYS A 40 2.56 18.31 3.24
N GLY A 41 3.67 19.03 3.33
CA GLY A 41 4.22 19.54 4.59
C GLY A 41 5.71 19.21 4.75
N LYS A 42 6.23 19.36 5.97
CA LYS A 42 7.60 19.00 6.33
C LYS A 42 7.55 17.94 7.43
N GLY A 43 8.22 16.82 7.18
CA GLY A 43 8.34 15.72 8.11
C GLY A 43 8.77 14.45 7.42
N LYS A 44 8.85 13.36 8.17
CA LYS A 44 9.21 12.02 7.70
C LYS A 44 7.98 11.16 7.45
N VAL A 45 8.08 10.31 6.45
CA VAL A 45 7.17 9.21 6.19
C VAL A 45 8.00 7.93 6.18
N TRP A 46 7.63 6.97 7.01
CA TRP A 46 8.24 5.66 7.03
C TRP A 46 7.43 4.73 6.15
N ILE A 47 8.13 4.06 5.22
CA ILE A 47 7.54 3.12 4.28
C ILE A 47 8.16 1.74 4.45
N GLN A 48 7.39 0.71 4.13
CA GLN A 48 7.86 -0.67 4.04
C GLN A 48 8.08 -1.06 2.57
N SER A 49 9.04 -1.95 2.32
CA SER A 49 9.36 -2.42 0.96
C SER A 49 8.38 -3.47 0.44
N ARG A 50 7.57 -4.07 1.32
CA ARG A 50 6.59 -5.11 0.98
C ARG A 50 5.22 -4.73 1.50
N ASN A 51 4.21 -4.84 0.62
CA ASN A 51 2.81 -4.82 1.01
C ASN A 51 2.46 -6.15 1.69
N VAL A 52 1.93 -6.08 2.92
CA VAL A 52 1.66 -7.26 3.75
C VAL A 52 0.61 -8.19 3.12
N PRO A 53 -0.57 -7.70 2.66
CA PRO A 53 -1.51 -8.51 1.89
C PRO A 53 -0.90 -9.21 0.67
N SER A 54 -0.16 -8.47 -0.17
CA SER A 54 0.47 -9.01 -1.38
C SER A 54 1.52 -10.07 -1.04
N LEU A 55 2.35 -9.82 -0.02
CA LEU A 55 3.33 -10.77 0.48
C LEU A 55 2.68 -12.03 1.03
N GLY A 56 1.60 -11.88 1.82
CA GLY A 56 0.86 -13.01 2.39
C GLY A 56 0.19 -13.87 1.31
N SER A 57 -0.36 -13.25 0.27
CA SER A 57 -0.93 -13.94 -0.89
C SER A 57 0.14 -14.72 -1.65
N TRP A 58 1.27 -14.07 -1.96
CA TRP A 58 2.42 -14.73 -2.60
C TRP A 58 2.93 -15.90 -1.77
N PHE A 59 3.10 -15.71 -0.46
CA PHE A 59 3.61 -16.74 0.45
C PHE A 59 2.64 -17.92 0.56
N ARG A 60 1.33 -17.68 0.63
CA ARG A 60 0.30 -18.73 0.65
C ARG A 60 0.38 -19.64 -0.57
N ASN A 61 0.69 -19.11 -1.75
CA ASN A 61 0.85 -19.90 -2.96
C ASN A 61 2.09 -20.81 -2.96
N GLN A 62 3.02 -20.60 -2.03
CA GLN A 62 4.19 -21.46 -1.83
C GLN A 62 3.97 -22.54 -0.77
N LEU A 63 2.92 -22.41 0.05
CA LEU A 63 2.63 -23.38 1.11
C LEU A 63 1.96 -24.63 0.52
N PRO A 64 2.22 -25.82 1.11
CA PRO A 64 1.52 -27.03 0.70
C PRO A 64 0.01 -26.87 0.90
N PRO A 65 -0.82 -27.50 0.05
CA PRO A 65 -2.26 -27.46 0.21
C PRO A 65 -2.64 -27.97 1.60
N ILE A 66 -3.47 -27.20 2.29
CA ILE A 66 -4.02 -27.61 3.59
C ILE A 66 -4.84 -28.87 3.34
N LYS A 67 -4.34 -30.03 3.79
CA LYS A 67 -5.13 -31.27 3.81
C LYS A 67 -6.30 -31.02 4.77
N ARG A 68 -7.51 -30.94 4.21
CA ARG A 68 -8.76 -30.99 4.99
C ARG A 68 -9.01 -32.40 5.48
#